data_AF-A0A3N5SCV1-F1
#
_entry.id   AF-A0A3N5SCV1-F1
#
_cell.length_a   1.000
_cell.length_b   1.000
_cell.length_c   1.000
_cell.angle_alpha   90.00
_cell.angle_beta   90.00
_cell.angle_gamma   90.00
#
_symmetry.space_group_name_H-M   'P 1'
#
loop_
_entity.id
_entity.type
_entity.pdbx_description
1 polymer ?
#
loop_
_entity_poly.entity_id
_entity_poly.type
_entity_poly.pdbx_seq_one_letter_code
_entity_poly.pdbx_strand_id
1 'polypeptide(L)'
;NIDSFQDIWAIDLPPLPIEGGHLKIVISDENSKINLNVLANEVVDRSPYYSVAQRFFLNMGLPMDLADALIDWVDIDDSRFPYGAESSDYYLAQARPYRAKNGAMDSIHEMLMVKGITPEFYYGLGGGNFGLERDLVEHNRGARTLDPDAINKTGSGRALSSRRTEVAEAVVPVGRERSRRLDEYFRITGERTDYLSELNKININTAPFRVLSALTEEMTDDRVAELIRRRRSKPFESIDEIADLMTDETVRRNLLTVRSFIFRLSVTGRVNKTEVTMIALYNRQNKIFYYMSEQ
;
A
#
# COMPACT_ATOMS: atom_id res chain seq x y z
N ASN A 1 -5.41 3.95 -19.97
CA ASN A 1 -6.04 3.12 -18.93
C ASN A 1 -5.58 3.66 -17.59
N ILE A 2 -6.50 3.88 -16.67
CA ILE A 2 -6.23 4.32 -15.28
C ILE A 2 -6.91 3.34 -14.33
N ASP A 3 -6.48 3.31 -13.07
CA ASP A 3 -7.08 2.49 -12.04
C ASP A 3 -7.41 3.34 -10.81
N SER A 4 -8.60 3.18 -10.23
CA SER A 4 -9.10 4.00 -9.12
C SER A 4 -10.13 3.26 -8.25
N PHE A 5 -10.47 3.86 -7.09
CA PHE A 5 -11.60 3.37 -6.29
C PHE A 5 -12.97 3.47 -6.98
N GLN A 6 -13.05 4.11 -8.16
CA GLN A 6 -14.26 4.16 -9.00
C GLN A 6 -14.39 2.97 -9.97
N ASP A 7 -13.39 2.08 -10.02
CA ASP A 7 -13.47 0.87 -10.85
C ASP A 7 -14.24 -0.25 -10.17
N ILE A 8 -14.75 -1.20 -10.95
CA ILE A 8 -15.58 -2.31 -10.44
C ILE A 8 -14.81 -3.17 -9.43
N TRP A 9 -13.50 -3.38 -9.63
CA TRP A 9 -12.68 -4.21 -8.75
C TRP A 9 -12.60 -3.65 -7.32
N ALA A 10 -12.74 -2.33 -7.16
CA ALA A 10 -12.63 -1.65 -5.87
C ALA A 10 -13.95 -1.63 -5.07
N ILE A 11 -15.04 -2.13 -5.65
CA ILE A 11 -16.34 -2.17 -5.00
C ILE A 11 -16.31 -3.21 -3.87
N ASP A 12 -16.79 -2.82 -2.69
CA ASP A 12 -16.96 -3.76 -1.58
C ASP A 12 -18.21 -4.64 -1.81
N LEU A 13 -18.01 -5.84 -2.35
CA LEU A 13 -19.08 -6.80 -2.64
C LEU A 13 -19.66 -7.42 -1.35
N PRO A 14 -20.99 -7.56 -1.19
CA PRO A 14 -21.54 -8.33 -0.10
C PRO A 14 -21.06 -9.79 -0.19
N PRO A 15 -21.04 -10.53 0.92
CA PRO A 15 -20.76 -11.96 0.89
C PRO A 15 -21.70 -12.67 -0.10
N LEU A 16 -21.11 -13.37 -1.07
CA LEU A 16 -21.82 -14.11 -2.09
C LEU A 16 -22.23 -15.48 -1.54
N PRO A 17 -23.49 -15.92 -1.72
CA PRO A 17 -23.90 -17.24 -1.25
C PRO A 17 -23.19 -18.34 -2.05
N ILE A 18 -22.71 -19.36 -1.33
CA ILE A 18 -22.17 -20.61 -1.88
C ILE A 18 -22.85 -21.79 -1.18
N GLU A 19 -22.64 -23.01 -1.67
CA GLU A 19 -23.20 -24.20 -1.04
C GLU A 19 -22.72 -24.31 0.43
N GLY A 20 -23.66 -24.26 1.37
CA GLY A 20 -23.39 -24.37 2.81
C GLY A 20 -22.74 -23.13 3.45
N GLY A 21 -22.65 -21.98 2.75
CA GLY A 21 -21.86 -20.86 3.25
C GLY A 21 -21.92 -19.56 2.45
N HIS A 22 -20.92 -18.70 2.70
CA HIS A 22 -20.72 -17.44 2.01
C HIS A 22 -19.27 -17.26 1.60
N LEU A 23 -19.06 -16.50 0.52
CA LEU A 23 -17.76 -16.13 -0.02
C LEU A 23 -17.63 -14.60 -0.04
N LYS A 24 -16.64 -14.05 0.64
CA LYS A 24 -16.28 -12.64 0.56
C LYS A 24 -15.03 -12.49 -0.29
N ILE A 25 -15.08 -11.59 -1.28
CA ILE A 25 -13.94 -11.27 -2.14
C ILE A 25 -13.61 -9.79 -1.94
N VAL A 26 -12.34 -9.51 -1.70
CA VAL A 26 -11.80 -8.15 -1.62
C VAL A 26 -10.59 -8.07 -2.54
N ILE A 27 -10.57 -7.06 -3.41
CA ILE A 27 -9.42 -6.76 -4.26
C ILE A 27 -8.84 -5.42 -3.80
N SER A 28 -7.54 -5.39 -3.54
CA SER A 28 -6.81 -4.17 -3.22
C SER A 28 -5.67 -3.93 -4.19
N ASP A 29 -5.40 -2.66 -4.45
CA ASP A 29 -4.31 -2.22 -5.32
C ASP A 29 -2.99 -2.17 -4.54
N GLU A 30 -2.02 -3.02 -4.89
CA GLU A 30 -0.70 -2.99 -4.28
C GLU A 30 0.16 -1.85 -4.83
N ASN A 31 -0.10 -1.35 -6.04
CA ASN A 31 0.55 -0.13 -6.54
C ASN A 31 0.19 1.11 -5.72
N SER A 32 -0.76 1.05 -4.79
CA SER A 32 -1.05 2.14 -3.85
C SER A 32 0.02 2.32 -2.74
N LYS A 33 0.99 1.40 -2.63
CA LYS A 33 1.94 1.26 -1.52
C LYS A 33 3.39 1.53 -1.93
N ILE A 34 4.23 1.84 -0.94
CA ILE A 34 5.68 2.06 -1.11
C ILE A 34 6.36 0.70 -1.30
N ASN A 35 7.14 0.53 -2.38
CA ASN A 35 7.88 -0.72 -2.62
C ASN A 35 9.24 -0.70 -1.90
N LEU A 36 9.43 -1.65 -0.98
CA LEU A 36 10.66 -1.79 -0.20
C LEU A 36 11.81 -2.41 -1.02
N ASN A 37 11.51 -3.29 -1.98
CA ASN A 37 12.54 -3.99 -2.74
C ASN A 37 13.28 -3.10 -3.76
N VAL A 38 12.89 -1.83 -3.85
CA VAL A 38 13.54 -0.80 -4.67
C VAL A 38 14.13 0.34 -3.86
N LEU A 39 14.22 0.24 -2.52
CA LEU A 39 14.98 1.23 -1.72
C LEU A 39 16.44 1.25 -2.18
N ALA A 40 16.99 0.07 -2.42
CA ALA A 40 18.26 -0.20 -3.07
C ALA A 40 18.12 -1.47 -3.92
N ASN A 41 18.99 -1.63 -4.92
CA ASN A 41 19.05 -2.81 -5.77
C ASN A 41 20.46 -2.99 -6.34
N GLU A 42 20.63 -3.95 -7.26
CA GLU A 42 21.90 -4.30 -7.88
C GLU A 42 22.51 -3.17 -8.74
N VAL A 43 21.73 -2.13 -9.05
CA VAL A 43 22.06 -1.05 -9.99
C VAL A 43 22.14 0.32 -9.30
N VAL A 44 21.43 0.48 -8.18
CA VAL A 44 21.24 1.75 -7.48
C VAL A 44 21.33 1.53 -5.98
N ASP A 45 22.37 2.10 -5.37
CA ASP A 45 22.63 2.00 -3.93
C ASP A 45 21.52 2.64 -3.08
N ARG A 46 20.87 3.68 -3.60
CA ARG A 46 19.77 4.37 -2.90
C ARG A 46 18.85 5.09 -3.87
N SER A 47 17.60 4.64 -3.93
CA SER A 47 16.55 5.26 -4.75
C SER A 47 15.76 6.33 -3.98
N PRO A 48 14.96 7.17 -4.65
CA PRO A 48 14.09 8.13 -3.97
C PRO A 48 13.02 7.50 -3.06
N TYR A 49 12.72 6.20 -3.19
CA TYR A 49 11.80 5.50 -2.29
C TYR A 49 12.32 5.46 -0.84
N TYR A 50 13.64 5.51 -0.63
CA TYR A 50 14.25 5.61 0.71
C TYR A 50 13.78 6.87 1.44
N SER A 51 13.81 8.03 0.78
CA SER A 51 13.35 9.28 1.40
C SER A 51 11.84 9.28 1.64
N VAL A 52 11.05 8.60 0.79
CA VAL A 52 9.62 8.39 1.05
C VAL A 52 9.41 7.53 2.28
N ALA A 53 10.18 6.45 2.47
CA ALA A 53 10.11 5.61 3.66
C ALA A 53 10.50 6.39 4.94
N GLN A 54 11.58 7.19 4.89
CA GLN A 54 11.98 8.06 6.01
C GLN A 54 10.85 9.01 6.42
N ARG A 55 10.27 9.73 5.46
CA ARG A 55 9.15 10.66 5.71
C ARG A 55 7.92 9.92 6.22
N PHE A 56 7.64 8.71 5.72
CA PHE A 56 6.54 7.90 6.22
C PHE A 56 6.72 7.60 7.72
N PHE A 57 7.89 7.12 8.15
CA PHE A 57 8.15 6.85 9.56
C PHE A 57 8.08 8.12 10.40
N LEU A 58 8.66 9.23 9.93
CA LEU A 58 8.58 10.52 10.59
C LEU A 58 7.13 10.97 10.79
N ASN A 59 6.28 10.89 9.76
CA ASN A 59 4.86 11.26 9.83
C ASN A 59 4.08 10.35 10.79
N MET A 60 4.51 9.10 10.95
CA MET A 60 3.96 8.16 11.93
C MET A 60 4.43 8.44 13.37
N GLY A 61 5.38 9.35 13.57
CA GLY A 61 6.06 9.62 14.84
C GLY A 61 7.08 8.53 15.21
N LEU A 62 7.45 7.67 14.26
CA LEU A 62 8.45 6.62 14.44
C LEU A 62 9.85 7.14 14.07
N PRO A 63 10.93 6.51 14.56
CA PRO A 63 12.28 6.88 14.16
C PRO A 63 12.46 6.77 12.64
N MET A 64 12.89 7.85 11.99
CA MET A 64 13.15 7.84 10.53
C MET A 64 14.31 6.91 10.16
N ASP A 65 15.19 6.64 11.11
CA ASP A 65 16.33 5.72 11.05
C ASP A 65 15.92 4.26 10.77
N LEU A 66 14.64 3.91 10.94
CA LEU A 66 14.12 2.61 10.50
C LEU A 66 14.28 2.41 8.98
N ALA A 67 14.34 3.49 8.20
CA ALA A 67 14.63 3.41 6.77
C ALA A 67 16.08 2.98 6.48
N ASP A 68 17.04 3.33 7.35
CA ASP A 68 18.43 2.86 7.24
C ASP A 68 18.51 1.35 7.46
N ALA A 69 17.79 0.83 8.45
CA ALA A 69 17.75 -0.61 8.68
C ALA A 69 17.03 -1.36 7.54
N LEU A 70 16.04 -0.74 6.90
CA LEU A 70 15.34 -1.33 5.76
C LEU A 70 16.17 -1.32 4.47
N ILE A 71 16.99 -0.29 4.24
CA ILE A 71 17.85 -0.25 3.05
C ILE A 71 19.00 -1.26 3.16
N ASP A 72 19.70 -1.33 4.31
CA ASP A 72 20.73 -2.35 4.58
C ASP A 72 20.15 -3.79 4.49
N TRP A 73 18.85 -3.97 4.76
CA TRP A 73 18.23 -5.29 4.57
C TRP A 73 18.12 -5.70 3.10
N VAL A 74 17.92 -4.74 2.19
CA VAL A 74 17.57 -5.01 0.78
C VAL A 74 18.64 -4.66 -0.23
N ASP A 75 19.65 -3.88 0.12
CA ASP A 75 20.81 -3.63 -0.74
C ASP A 75 21.64 -4.91 -0.93
N ILE A 76 22.69 -4.87 -1.73
CA ILE A 76 23.45 -6.08 -2.11
C ILE A 76 24.81 -6.19 -1.41
N ASP A 77 25.17 -5.19 -0.62
CA ASP A 77 26.50 -5.11 -0.03
C ASP A 77 26.45 -5.35 1.48
N ASP A 78 27.50 -4.99 2.23
CA ASP A 78 27.56 -5.14 3.69
C ASP A 78 27.95 -3.78 4.33
N SER A 79 27.70 -2.67 3.62
CA SER A 79 28.06 -1.31 4.00
C SER A 79 26.92 -0.67 4.78
N ARG A 80 27.00 -0.84 6.10
CA ARG A 80 26.00 -0.33 7.02
C ARG A 80 25.76 1.18 6.91
N PHE A 81 24.50 1.59 6.75
CA PHE A 81 24.08 2.99 6.92
C PHE A 81 24.24 3.45 8.38
N PRO A 82 24.28 4.78 8.66
CA PRO A 82 24.59 5.30 10.01
C PRO A 82 23.79 4.65 11.14
N TYR A 83 22.49 4.46 10.95
CA TYR A 83 21.62 3.80 11.93
C TYR A 83 21.12 2.40 11.50
N GLY A 84 21.58 1.92 10.35
CA GLY A 84 21.24 0.63 9.80
C GLY A 84 21.88 -0.55 10.54
N ALA A 85 21.84 -1.72 9.93
CA ALA A 85 22.35 -2.97 10.46
C ALA A 85 22.63 -3.97 9.34
N GLU A 86 23.76 -4.66 9.48
CA GLU A 86 24.24 -5.68 8.58
C GLU A 86 24.40 -7.04 9.28
N SER A 87 24.72 -8.06 8.47
CA SER A 87 24.92 -9.42 8.97
C SER A 87 25.95 -9.47 10.10
N SER A 88 27.12 -8.85 9.89
CA SER A 88 28.29 -9.03 10.77
C SER A 88 28.24 -8.21 12.05
N ASP A 89 27.64 -7.02 12.04
CA ASP A 89 27.61 -6.11 13.18
C ASP A 89 26.37 -6.31 14.08
N TYR A 90 25.22 -6.70 13.51
CA TYR A 90 23.97 -6.76 14.24
C TYR A 90 23.27 -8.13 14.22
N TYR A 91 22.99 -8.70 13.03
CA TYR A 91 22.10 -9.87 12.95
C TYR A 91 22.76 -11.16 13.45
N LEU A 92 24.06 -11.37 13.20
CA LEU A 92 24.80 -12.52 13.73
C LEU A 92 25.09 -12.41 15.24
N ALA A 93 24.97 -11.22 15.83
CA ALA A 93 25.14 -10.99 17.25
C ALA A 93 23.87 -11.25 18.09
N GLN A 94 22.73 -11.53 17.44
CA GLN A 94 21.46 -11.81 18.12
C GLN A 94 21.49 -13.15 18.86
N ALA A 95 20.62 -13.31 19.87
CA ALA A 95 20.49 -14.57 20.62
C ALA A 95 20.16 -15.78 19.73
N ARG A 96 19.47 -15.54 18.61
CA ARG A 96 19.30 -16.50 17.51
C ARG A 96 19.91 -15.86 16.27
N PRO A 97 21.18 -16.16 15.94
CA PRO A 97 21.87 -15.54 14.83
C PRO A 97 21.19 -15.82 13.49
N TYR A 98 21.10 -14.79 12.65
CA TYR A 98 20.73 -14.88 11.24
C TYR A 98 21.51 -13.84 10.44
N ARG A 99 21.37 -13.86 9.12
CA ARG A 99 22.01 -12.89 8.22
C ARG A 99 20.99 -11.87 7.74
N ALA A 100 21.47 -10.67 7.45
CA ALA A 100 20.73 -9.74 6.60
C ALA A 100 20.44 -10.41 5.26
N LYS A 101 19.34 -10.01 4.61
CA LYS A 101 18.88 -10.63 3.38
C LYS A 101 19.79 -10.28 2.19
N ASN A 102 20.33 -9.07 2.18
CA ASN A 102 21.18 -8.46 1.16
C ASN A 102 20.62 -8.74 -0.25
N GLY A 103 19.32 -8.47 -0.38
CA GLY A 103 18.54 -8.90 -1.53
C GLY A 103 17.06 -8.58 -1.42
N ALA A 104 16.30 -8.95 -2.45
CA ALA A 104 14.85 -8.79 -2.46
C ALA A 104 14.20 -9.55 -1.30
N MET A 105 13.32 -8.90 -0.54
CA MET A 105 12.43 -9.57 0.40
C MET A 105 11.53 -10.56 -0.35
N ASP A 106 11.41 -11.78 0.20
CA ASP A 106 10.48 -12.83 -0.21
C ASP A 106 9.09 -12.62 0.40
N SER A 107 9.01 -11.99 1.59
CA SER A 107 7.76 -11.69 2.29
C SER A 107 7.81 -10.33 2.98
N ILE A 108 6.68 -9.61 2.96
CA ILE A 108 6.51 -8.37 3.73
C ILE A 108 6.70 -8.57 5.25
N HIS A 109 6.54 -9.82 5.74
CA HIS A 109 6.78 -10.16 7.15
C HIS A 109 8.27 -10.13 7.53
N GLU A 110 9.20 -10.11 6.57
CA GLU A 110 10.62 -9.92 6.85
C GLU A 110 10.91 -8.58 7.52
N MET A 111 10.00 -7.59 7.42
CA MET A 111 10.09 -6.37 8.23
C MET A 111 10.24 -6.66 9.73
N LEU A 112 9.66 -7.76 10.25
CA LEU A 112 9.81 -8.17 11.65
C LEU A 112 11.21 -8.69 12.02
N MET A 113 12.06 -8.96 11.02
CA MET A 113 13.46 -9.36 11.19
C MET A 113 14.42 -8.18 11.10
N VAL A 114 13.96 -7.04 10.61
CA VAL A 114 14.76 -5.83 10.44
C VAL A 114 14.95 -5.13 11.77
N LYS A 115 16.17 -4.66 12.04
CA LYS A 115 16.52 -3.95 13.27
C LYS A 115 15.54 -2.81 13.56
N GLY A 116 15.02 -2.77 14.78
CA GLY A 116 14.17 -1.68 15.29
C GLY A 116 12.70 -1.76 14.90
N ILE A 117 12.31 -2.60 13.94
CA ILE A 117 10.90 -2.84 13.62
C ILE A 117 10.35 -3.88 14.59
N THR A 118 9.59 -3.43 15.58
CA THR A 118 8.96 -4.31 16.56
C THR A 118 7.59 -4.80 16.06
N PRO A 119 7.04 -5.89 16.63
CA PRO A 119 5.67 -6.31 16.35
C PRO A 119 4.64 -5.20 16.60
N GLU A 120 4.83 -4.36 17.63
CA GLU A 120 3.95 -3.23 17.92
C GLU A 120 3.96 -2.21 16.78
N PHE A 121 5.12 -1.93 16.18
CA PHE A 121 5.21 -1.03 15.03
C PHE A 121 4.61 -1.68 13.79
N TYR A 122 5.00 -2.92 13.49
CA TYR A 122 4.54 -3.65 12.30
C TYR A 122 3.02 -3.83 12.27
N TYR A 123 2.43 -4.28 13.38
CA TYR A 123 0.98 -4.47 13.49
C TYR A 123 0.23 -3.17 13.86
N GLY A 124 0.91 -2.04 13.97
CA GLY A 124 0.30 -0.75 14.27
C GLY A 124 -0.36 -0.69 15.65
N LEU A 125 0.12 -1.47 16.61
CA LEU A 125 -0.40 -1.59 17.97
C LEU A 125 0.31 -0.66 18.98
N GLY A 126 1.33 0.07 18.55
CA GLY A 126 2.06 1.01 19.41
C GLY A 126 3.09 1.86 18.66
N GLY A 127 3.77 2.73 19.40
CA GLY A 127 4.85 3.57 18.90
C GLY A 127 4.42 4.90 18.27
N GLY A 128 5.34 5.87 18.29
CA GLY A 128 5.16 7.19 17.70
C GLY A 128 3.85 7.87 18.09
N ASN A 129 3.04 8.23 17.10
CA ASN A 129 1.77 8.93 17.30
C ASN A 129 0.59 8.00 17.65
N PHE A 130 0.81 6.71 17.94
CA PHE A 130 -0.26 5.78 18.29
C PHE A 130 -1.09 6.30 19.47
N GLY A 131 -2.42 6.33 19.29
CA GLY A 131 -3.37 6.83 20.29
C GLY A 131 -3.40 8.36 20.47
N LEU A 132 -2.50 9.10 19.81
CA LEU A 132 -2.43 10.57 19.87
C LEU A 132 -3.11 11.24 18.66
N GLU A 133 -3.21 10.53 17.54
CA GLU A 133 -3.84 11.03 16.32
C GLU A 133 -5.35 11.22 16.47
N ARG A 134 -5.87 12.27 15.83
CA ARG A 134 -7.29 12.64 15.81
C ARG A 134 -7.83 12.62 14.39
N ASP A 135 -9.15 12.68 14.26
CA ASP A 135 -9.84 12.79 12.97
C ASP A 135 -9.49 11.66 11.98
N LEU A 136 -9.23 10.47 12.53
CA LEU A 136 -8.90 9.27 11.78
C LEU A 136 -10.12 8.73 11.04
N VAL A 137 -9.91 8.26 9.82
CA VAL A 137 -10.92 7.62 8.98
C VAL A 137 -10.62 6.13 8.80
N GLU A 138 -11.64 5.31 8.52
CA GLU A 138 -11.38 3.90 8.17
C GLU A 138 -10.66 3.78 6.82
N HIS A 139 -11.08 4.58 5.84
CA HIS A 139 -10.50 4.60 4.51
C HIS A 139 -10.86 5.87 3.73
N ASN A 140 -10.07 6.19 2.71
CA ASN A 140 -10.29 7.34 1.82
C ASN A 140 -10.93 6.98 0.46
N ARG A 141 -11.78 5.93 0.42
CA ARG A 141 -12.42 5.41 -0.80
C ARG A 141 -13.67 6.18 -1.27
N GLY A 142 -14.22 7.04 -0.42
CA GLY A 142 -15.45 7.78 -0.69
C GLY A 142 -16.74 7.03 -0.34
N ALA A 143 -17.89 7.59 -0.73
CA ALA A 143 -19.22 7.13 -0.33
C ALA A 143 -19.80 6.03 -1.25
N ARG A 144 -18.95 5.36 -2.03
CA ARG A 144 -19.41 4.44 -3.06
C ARG A 144 -20.05 3.21 -2.44
N THR A 145 -21.33 3.03 -2.73
CA THR A 145 -22.10 1.85 -2.33
C THR A 145 -22.55 1.09 -3.56
N LEU A 146 -22.73 -0.22 -3.40
CA LEU A 146 -23.40 -1.02 -4.41
C LEU A 146 -24.81 -0.52 -4.61
N ASP A 147 -25.24 -0.40 -5.87
CA ASP A 147 -26.65 -0.21 -6.14
C ASP A 147 -27.40 -1.48 -5.70
N PRO A 148 -28.35 -1.41 -4.75
CA PRO A 148 -29.09 -2.59 -4.28
C PRO A 148 -29.79 -3.35 -5.41
N ASP A 149 -30.19 -2.64 -6.47
CA ASP A 149 -30.83 -3.23 -7.65
C ASP A 149 -29.87 -4.03 -8.54
N ALA A 150 -28.55 -3.83 -8.37
CA ALA A 150 -27.53 -4.60 -9.08
C ALA A 150 -27.36 -6.03 -8.52
N ILE A 151 -27.81 -6.29 -7.28
CA ILE A 151 -27.65 -7.59 -6.61
C ILE A 151 -28.86 -8.50 -6.88
N ASN A 152 -30.07 -7.94 -7.04
CA ASN A 152 -31.33 -8.69 -7.13
C ASN A 152 -31.66 -9.30 -8.51
N LYS A 153 -30.80 -9.12 -9.52
CA LYS A 153 -31.00 -9.69 -10.86
C LYS A 153 -29.81 -10.57 -11.24
N THR A 154 -29.60 -11.62 -10.46
CA THR A 154 -28.70 -12.74 -10.78
C THR A 154 -29.21 -13.47 -12.02
N GLY A 155 -28.87 -12.95 -13.18
CA GLY A 155 -29.18 -13.53 -14.47
C GLY A 155 -28.83 -12.55 -15.59
N SER A 156 -27.91 -12.95 -16.45
CA SER A 156 -27.41 -12.22 -17.63
C SER A 156 -26.48 -11.03 -17.36
N GLY A 157 -25.17 -11.30 -17.39
CA GLY A 157 -24.11 -10.50 -18.06
C GLY A 157 -24.09 -8.96 -18.00
N ARG A 158 -24.86 -8.32 -17.12
CA ARG A 158 -24.88 -6.86 -16.96
C ARG A 158 -23.86 -6.47 -15.89
N ALA A 159 -23.08 -5.44 -16.21
CA ALA A 159 -22.03 -4.91 -15.36
C ALA A 159 -22.59 -4.53 -13.97
N LEU A 160 -21.85 -4.94 -12.92
CA LEU A 160 -22.05 -4.43 -11.56
C LEU A 160 -22.03 -2.90 -11.61
N SER A 161 -23.18 -2.27 -11.32
CA SER A 161 -23.29 -0.81 -11.26
C SER A 161 -23.20 -0.34 -9.82
N SER A 162 -22.39 0.67 -9.57
CA SER A 162 -22.32 1.38 -8.30
C SER A 162 -23.10 2.69 -8.38
N ARG A 163 -23.68 3.13 -7.27
CA ARG A 163 -24.26 4.48 -7.17
C ARG A 163 -23.33 5.40 -6.37
N ARG A 164 -23.16 6.63 -6.85
CA ARG A 164 -22.55 7.74 -6.11
C ARG A 164 -23.48 8.94 -6.17
N THR A 165 -23.73 9.57 -5.03
CA THR A 165 -24.42 10.88 -4.98
C THR A 165 -23.42 11.93 -4.53
N GLU A 166 -23.33 13.06 -5.23
CA GLU A 166 -22.40 14.15 -4.89
C GLU A 166 -22.58 14.65 -3.44
N VAL A 167 -23.82 14.66 -2.95
CA VAL A 167 -24.15 15.05 -1.58
C VAL A 167 -23.53 14.10 -0.56
N ALA A 168 -23.66 12.77 -0.73
CA ALA A 168 -23.04 11.81 0.18
C ALA A 168 -21.50 11.87 0.11
N GLU A 169 -20.94 12.12 -1.08
CA GLU A 169 -19.50 12.21 -1.29
C GLU A 169 -18.89 13.39 -0.52
N ALA A 170 -19.56 14.55 -0.53
CA ALA A 170 -19.09 15.77 0.12
C ALA A 170 -19.02 15.69 1.66
N VAL A 171 -19.80 14.80 2.27
CA VAL A 171 -19.88 14.66 3.74
C VAL A 171 -18.92 13.60 4.28
N VAL A 172 -18.39 12.70 3.44
CA VAL A 172 -17.45 11.67 3.89
C VAL A 172 -16.08 12.30 4.19
N PRO A 173 -15.58 12.21 5.43
CA PRO A 173 -14.33 12.85 5.83
C PRO A 173 -13.13 12.29 5.07
N VAL A 174 -12.10 13.12 4.96
CA VAL A 174 -10.79 12.74 4.43
C VAL A 174 -9.79 12.96 5.56
N GLY A 175 -8.95 11.96 5.81
CA GLY A 175 -7.97 12.02 6.88
C GLY A 175 -7.04 10.83 6.86
N ARG A 176 -6.17 10.74 7.87
CA ARG A 176 -5.27 9.59 8.03
C ARG A 176 -6.08 8.35 8.35
N GLU A 177 -5.70 7.22 7.75
CA GLU A 177 -6.35 5.95 8.04
C GLU A 177 -6.11 5.53 9.51
N ARG A 178 -7.13 4.94 10.16
CA ARG A 178 -7.06 4.45 11.54
C ARG A 178 -6.01 3.36 11.69
N SER A 179 -5.96 2.46 10.71
CA SER A 179 -4.94 1.43 10.68
C SER A 179 -3.56 2.08 10.69
N ARG A 180 -2.64 1.43 11.39
CA ARG A 180 -1.22 1.79 11.45
C ARG A 180 -0.33 0.62 11.04
N ARG A 181 -0.91 -0.44 10.50
CA ARG A 181 -0.17 -1.64 10.11
C ARG A 181 0.73 -1.35 8.91
N LEU A 182 2.00 -1.73 8.98
CA LEU A 182 2.97 -1.40 7.93
C LEU A 182 2.69 -2.14 6.62
N ASP A 183 2.10 -3.34 6.66
CA ASP A 183 1.72 -4.14 5.49
C ASP A 183 0.56 -3.54 4.67
N GLU A 184 -0.09 -2.48 5.17
CA GLU A 184 -1.09 -1.70 4.43
C GLU A 184 -0.48 -0.53 3.65
N TYR A 185 0.76 -0.14 3.96
CA TYR A 185 1.44 1.02 3.35
C TYR A 185 2.71 0.67 2.58
N PHE A 186 3.28 -0.51 2.87
CA PHE A 186 4.46 -1.05 2.20
C PHE A 186 4.14 -2.33 1.45
N ARG A 187 4.93 -2.61 0.41
CA ARG A 187 4.91 -3.84 -0.38
C ARG A 187 6.34 -4.22 -0.77
N ILE A 188 6.47 -5.41 -1.36
CA ILE A 188 7.77 -5.95 -1.85
C ILE A 188 7.73 -6.33 -3.34
N THR A 189 6.59 -6.17 -4.01
CA THR A 189 6.39 -6.61 -5.39
C THR A 189 6.60 -5.48 -6.39
N GLY A 190 7.25 -5.76 -7.52
CA GLY A 190 7.51 -4.80 -8.58
C GLY A 190 8.62 -5.29 -9.52
N GLU A 191 9.35 -4.36 -10.13
CA GLU A 191 10.56 -4.67 -10.93
C GLU A 191 11.80 -4.21 -10.15
N ARG A 192 12.54 -5.15 -9.56
CA ARG A 192 13.63 -4.80 -8.66
C ARG A 192 14.77 -4.04 -9.35
N THR A 193 15.12 -4.45 -10.56
CA THR A 193 16.32 -3.94 -11.26
C THR A 193 16.15 -2.54 -11.83
N ASP A 194 14.91 -2.04 -11.90
CA ASP A 194 14.57 -0.71 -12.39
C ASP A 194 13.52 -0.04 -11.51
N TYR A 195 13.95 0.80 -10.56
CA TYR A 195 13.04 1.53 -9.68
C TYR A 195 12.13 2.52 -10.43
N LEU A 196 12.46 2.91 -11.67
CA LEU A 196 11.65 3.80 -12.52
C LEU A 196 10.54 3.05 -13.27
N SER A 197 10.56 1.72 -13.25
CA SER A 197 9.53 0.89 -13.87
C SER A 197 8.13 1.25 -13.35
N GLU A 198 7.15 1.29 -14.26
CA GLU A 198 5.75 1.51 -13.92
C GLU A 198 5.20 0.49 -12.91
N LEU A 199 5.81 -0.70 -12.82
CA LEU A 199 5.45 -1.71 -11.83
C LEU A 199 5.71 -1.25 -10.39
N ASN A 200 6.69 -0.37 -10.17
CA ASN A 200 7.09 0.12 -8.85
C ASN A 200 6.33 1.38 -8.42
N LYS A 201 5.92 2.19 -9.39
CA LYS A 201 5.30 3.49 -9.14
C LYS A 201 4.01 3.37 -8.33
N ILE A 202 3.77 4.44 -7.56
CA ILE A 202 2.67 4.60 -6.64
C ILE A 202 1.46 5.16 -7.38
N ASN A 203 0.33 4.45 -7.35
CA ASN A 203 -0.91 4.90 -7.96
C ASN A 203 -1.59 5.96 -7.08
N ILE A 204 -1.59 7.22 -7.54
CA ILE A 204 -2.18 8.35 -6.79
C ILE A 204 -3.70 8.28 -6.67
N ASN A 205 -4.38 7.49 -7.52
CA ASN A 205 -5.83 7.33 -7.46
C ASN A 205 -6.29 6.39 -6.33
N THR A 206 -5.37 5.63 -5.73
CA THR A 206 -5.65 4.60 -4.71
C THR A 206 -4.74 4.69 -3.49
N ALA A 207 -3.60 5.39 -3.57
CA ALA A 207 -2.64 5.58 -2.47
C ALA A 207 -3.31 6.04 -1.16
N PRO A 208 -3.02 5.43 0.00
CA PRO A 208 -3.51 5.88 1.29
C PRO A 208 -3.02 7.29 1.65
N PHE A 209 -3.74 7.98 2.54
CA PHE A 209 -3.36 9.31 3.01
C PHE A 209 -1.92 9.31 3.54
N ARG A 210 -1.58 8.31 4.36
CA ARG A 210 -0.25 8.21 4.98
C ARG A 210 0.88 8.07 3.95
N VAL A 211 0.66 7.31 2.87
CA VAL A 211 1.62 7.20 1.75
C VAL A 211 1.74 8.52 1.01
N LEU A 212 0.61 9.15 0.66
CA LEU A 212 0.59 10.44 -0.04
C LEU A 212 1.34 11.53 0.74
N SER A 213 1.15 11.59 2.06
CA SER A 213 1.84 12.55 2.95
C SER A 213 3.36 12.38 3.00
N ALA A 214 3.87 11.21 2.61
CA ALA A 214 5.29 10.87 2.68
C ALA A 214 6.05 11.13 1.36
N LEU A 215 5.32 11.42 0.27
CA LEU A 215 5.91 11.52 -1.08
C LEU A 215 6.96 12.62 -1.18
N THR A 216 6.69 13.79 -0.59
CA THR A 216 7.61 14.93 -0.52
C THR A 216 7.20 15.85 0.63
N GLU A 217 8.08 16.76 1.04
CA GLU A 217 7.85 17.73 2.12
C GLU A 217 6.70 18.70 1.82
N GLU A 218 6.38 18.88 0.53
CA GLU A 218 5.26 19.68 0.08
C GLU A 218 3.88 19.11 0.46
N MET A 219 3.78 17.81 0.73
CA MET A 219 2.50 17.10 0.93
C MET A 219 1.98 17.26 2.36
N THR A 220 1.58 18.49 2.70
CA THR A 220 0.88 18.80 3.95
C THR A 220 -0.48 18.09 4.02
N ASP A 221 -1.04 17.95 5.23
CA ASP A 221 -2.34 17.32 5.43
C ASP A 221 -3.45 17.95 4.55
N ASP A 222 -3.41 19.27 4.37
CA ASP A 222 -4.35 19.99 3.51
C ASP A 222 -4.18 19.64 2.02
N ARG A 223 -2.94 19.55 1.53
CA ARG A 223 -2.65 19.17 0.14
C ARG A 223 -3.00 17.72 -0.14
N VAL A 224 -2.71 16.82 0.81
CA VAL A 224 -3.12 15.40 0.71
C VAL A 224 -4.63 15.29 0.72
N ALA A 225 -5.31 16.00 1.62
CA ALA A 225 -6.76 15.99 1.68
C ALA A 225 -7.38 16.51 0.39
N GLU A 226 -6.83 17.59 -0.17
CA GLU A 226 -7.27 18.15 -1.44
C GLU A 226 -7.06 17.18 -2.61
N LEU A 227 -5.89 16.53 -2.70
CA LEU A 227 -5.64 15.49 -3.70
C LEU A 227 -6.68 14.37 -3.62
N ILE A 228 -6.96 13.88 -2.40
CA ILE A 228 -7.95 12.83 -2.17
C ILE A 228 -9.36 13.30 -2.57
N ARG A 229 -9.75 14.53 -2.23
CA ARG A 229 -11.05 15.09 -2.65
C ARG A 229 -11.16 15.16 -4.17
N ARG A 230 -10.10 15.60 -4.86
CA ARG A 230 -10.05 15.67 -6.33
C ARG A 230 -10.21 14.29 -6.96
N ARG A 231 -9.40 13.28 -6.60
CA ARG A 231 -9.52 11.91 -7.15
C ARG A 231 -10.86 11.24 -6.83
N ARG A 232 -11.45 11.58 -5.69
CA ARG A 232 -12.79 11.10 -5.29
C ARG A 232 -13.88 11.72 -6.16
N SER A 233 -13.76 12.99 -6.53
CA SER A 233 -14.66 13.64 -7.48
C SER A 233 -14.49 13.08 -8.90
N LYS A 234 -13.26 13.17 -9.43
CA LYS A 234 -12.86 12.63 -10.73
C LYS A 234 -11.46 12.02 -10.60
N PRO A 235 -11.26 10.72 -10.89
CA PRO A 235 -9.93 10.13 -10.83
C PRO A 235 -9.00 10.82 -11.82
N PHE A 236 -7.74 10.98 -11.45
CA PHE A 236 -6.73 11.59 -12.30
C PHE A 236 -6.43 10.69 -13.49
N GLU A 237 -6.37 11.28 -14.67
CA GLU A 237 -6.03 10.62 -15.94
C GLU A 237 -4.54 10.77 -16.27
N SER A 238 -3.88 11.79 -15.71
CA SER A 238 -2.44 12.05 -15.79
C SER A 238 -1.87 12.56 -14.46
N ILE A 239 -0.59 12.32 -14.23
CA ILE A 239 0.15 12.90 -13.10
C ILE A 239 0.29 14.43 -13.22
N ASP A 240 0.22 14.98 -14.43
CA ASP A 240 0.31 16.43 -14.62
C ASP A 240 -0.86 17.19 -13.98
N GLU A 241 -1.99 16.52 -13.73
CA GLU A 241 -3.17 17.09 -13.07
C GLU A 241 -2.96 17.43 -11.58
N ILE A 242 -1.85 16.98 -10.98
CA ILE A 242 -1.49 17.30 -9.59
C ILE A 242 -0.27 18.22 -9.48
N ALA A 243 0.19 18.83 -10.59
CA ALA A 243 1.37 19.70 -10.59
C ALA A 243 1.23 20.97 -9.72
N ASP A 244 -0.01 21.42 -9.45
CA ASP A 244 -0.29 22.52 -8.52
C ASP A 244 -0.21 22.08 -7.04
N LEU A 245 -0.50 20.81 -6.76
CA LEU A 245 -0.46 20.23 -5.41
C LEU A 245 0.92 19.70 -5.02
N MET A 246 1.77 19.38 -5.99
CA MET A 246 3.12 18.87 -5.78
C MET A 246 3.99 19.42 -6.88
N THR A 247 4.94 20.31 -6.58
CA THR A 247 5.79 20.96 -7.60
C THR A 247 7.06 20.17 -7.92
N ASP A 248 7.46 19.25 -7.04
CA ASP A 248 8.55 18.28 -7.27
C ASP A 248 8.30 17.38 -8.50
N GLU A 249 8.95 17.71 -9.62
CA GLU A 249 8.84 16.98 -10.87
C GLU A 249 9.53 15.61 -10.83
N THR A 250 10.57 15.45 -10.00
CA THR A 250 11.27 14.17 -9.85
C THR A 250 10.35 13.15 -9.20
N VAL A 251 9.67 13.52 -8.11
CA VAL A 251 8.66 12.65 -7.49
C VAL A 251 7.53 12.36 -8.47
N ARG A 252 6.95 13.38 -9.09
CA ARG A 252 5.85 13.21 -10.05
C ARG A 252 6.20 12.24 -11.18
N ARG A 253 7.35 12.40 -11.84
CA ARG A 253 7.70 11.59 -13.02
C ARG A 253 8.20 10.20 -12.66
N ASN A 254 8.97 10.07 -11.58
CA ASN A 254 9.72 8.85 -11.31
C ASN A 254 8.98 7.91 -10.34
N LEU A 255 8.13 8.45 -9.46
CA LEU A 255 7.51 7.67 -8.39
C LEU A 255 6.01 7.48 -8.56
N LEU A 256 5.33 8.29 -9.36
CA LEU A 256 3.87 8.31 -9.42
C LEU A 256 3.33 7.79 -10.74
N THR A 257 2.18 7.13 -10.66
CA THR A 257 1.39 6.69 -11.81
C THR A 257 -0.11 6.83 -11.51
N VAL A 258 -0.93 6.68 -12.54
CA VAL A 258 -2.40 6.60 -12.43
C VAL A 258 -2.91 5.18 -12.71
N ARG A 259 -1.99 4.22 -12.84
CA ARG A 259 -2.23 2.83 -13.23
C ARG A 259 -1.83 1.87 -12.12
N SER A 260 -2.47 0.72 -12.13
CA SER A 260 -2.13 -0.40 -11.25
C SER A 260 -1.79 -1.63 -12.06
N PHE A 261 -0.83 -2.40 -11.57
CA PHE A 261 -0.35 -3.61 -12.23
C PHE A 261 -0.48 -4.82 -11.31
N ILE A 262 -0.36 -4.60 -10.00
CA ILE A 262 -0.30 -5.64 -9.00
C ILE A 262 -1.50 -5.47 -8.07
N PHE A 263 -2.31 -6.51 -7.98
CA PHE A 263 -3.51 -6.55 -7.16
C PHE A 263 -3.41 -7.67 -6.14
N ARG A 264 -3.82 -7.40 -4.91
CA ARG A 264 -4.02 -8.42 -3.89
C ARG A 264 -5.48 -8.83 -3.88
N LEU A 265 -5.72 -10.13 -4.00
CA LEU A 265 -7.03 -10.74 -3.87
C LEU A 265 -7.09 -11.43 -2.51
N SER A 266 -8.09 -11.10 -1.71
CA SER A 266 -8.42 -11.77 -0.45
C SER A 266 -9.78 -12.43 -0.61
N VAL A 267 -9.81 -13.75 -0.50
CA VAL A 267 -11.01 -14.56 -0.68
C VAL A 267 -11.27 -15.32 0.62
N THR A 268 -12.30 -14.92 1.34
CA THR A 268 -12.70 -15.54 2.60
C THR A 268 -13.94 -16.38 2.37
N GLY A 269 -13.79 -17.70 2.46
CA GLY A 269 -14.89 -18.65 2.40
C GLY A 269 -15.30 -19.09 3.80
N ARG A 270 -16.58 -19.02 4.11
CA ARG A 270 -17.12 -19.49 5.39
C ARG A 270 -18.22 -20.51 5.15
N VAL A 271 -18.00 -21.74 5.62
CA VAL A 271 -18.97 -22.85 5.55
C VAL A 271 -19.18 -23.38 6.97
N ASN A 272 -20.43 -23.36 7.43
CA ASN A 272 -20.79 -23.69 8.82
C ASN A 272 -19.97 -22.86 9.85
N LYS A 273 -19.07 -23.52 10.59
CA LYS A 273 -18.18 -22.91 11.60
C LYS A 273 -16.73 -22.72 11.12
N THR A 274 -16.43 -23.17 9.90
CA THR A 274 -15.08 -23.07 9.33
C THR A 274 -14.98 -21.84 8.44
N GLU A 275 -13.92 -21.08 8.63
CA GLU A 275 -13.57 -19.92 7.82
C GLU A 275 -12.14 -20.10 7.31
N VAL A 276 -11.94 -19.91 6.01
CA VAL A 276 -10.64 -20.01 5.36
C VAL A 276 -10.45 -18.75 4.54
N THR A 277 -9.30 -18.09 4.68
CA THR A 277 -8.94 -16.95 3.85
C THR A 277 -7.77 -17.33 2.94
N MET A 278 -7.96 -17.17 1.63
CA MET A 278 -6.89 -17.26 0.65
C MET A 278 -6.47 -15.87 0.22
N ILE A 279 -5.15 -15.64 0.18
CA ILE A 279 -4.57 -14.41 -0.35
C ILE A 279 -3.77 -14.75 -1.60
N ALA A 280 -3.95 -13.97 -2.66
CA ALA A 280 -3.15 -14.05 -3.86
C ALA A 280 -2.66 -12.67 -4.31
N LEU A 281 -1.42 -12.59 -4.79
CA LEU A 281 -0.87 -11.40 -5.44
C LEU A 281 -0.84 -11.64 -6.95
N TYR A 282 -1.56 -10.83 -7.71
CA TYR A 282 -1.76 -10.99 -9.15
C TYR A 282 -1.15 -9.83 -9.93
N ASN A 283 -0.23 -10.12 -10.85
CA ASN A 283 0.25 -9.17 -11.84
C ASN A 283 -0.64 -9.24 -13.09
N ARG A 284 -1.39 -8.16 -13.34
CA ARG A 284 -2.31 -8.02 -14.47
C ARG A 284 -1.62 -7.94 -15.83
N GLN A 285 -0.45 -7.33 -15.91
CA GLN A 285 0.28 -7.16 -17.18
C GLN A 285 0.77 -8.50 -17.71
N ASN A 286 1.39 -9.29 -16.82
CA ASN A 286 1.97 -10.58 -17.18
C ASN A 286 0.97 -11.74 -17.01
N LYS A 287 -0.18 -11.49 -16.37
CA LYS A 287 -1.21 -12.47 -16.04
C LYS A 287 -0.70 -13.64 -15.20
N ILE A 288 0.17 -13.34 -14.24
CA ILE A 288 0.79 -14.32 -13.33
C ILE A 288 0.44 -14.01 -11.88
N PHE A 289 0.40 -15.05 -11.06
CA PHE A 289 0.35 -14.92 -9.60
C PHE A 289 1.79 -14.91 -9.07
N TYR A 290 2.14 -13.86 -8.32
CA TYR A 290 3.42 -13.78 -7.62
C TYR A 290 3.44 -14.61 -6.35
N TYR A 291 2.28 -14.72 -5.70
CA TYR A 291 2.15 -15.39 -4.41
C TYR A 291 0.73 -15.89 -4.23
N MET A 292 0.57 -17.02 -3.55
CA MET A 292 -0.71 -17.54 -3.09
C MET A 292 -0.52 -18.26 -1.76
N SER A 293 -1.32 -17.95 -0.75
CA SER A 293 -1.32 -18.66 0.53
C SER A 293 -2.68 -18.72 1.19
N GLU A 294 -2.82 -19.70 2.07
CA GLU A 294 -3.89 -19.78 3.06
C GLU A 294 -3.48 -19.00 4.32
N GLN A 295 -4.44 -18.30 4.94
CA GLN A 295 -4.31 -17.56 6.19
C GLN A 295 -5.22 -18.16 7.27
#